data_AF-A9BW44-F1
#
_entry.id   AF-A9BW44-F1
#
_cell.length_a   1.000
_cell.length_b   1.000
_cell.length_c   1.000
_cell.angle_alpha   90.00
_cell.angle_beta   90.00
_cell.angle_gamma   90.00
#
_symmetry.space_group_name_H-M   'P 1'
#
loop_
_entity.id
_entity.type
_entity.pdbx_description
1 polymer ?
#
loop_
_entity_poly.entity_id
_entity_poly.type
_entity_poly.pdbx_seq_one_letter_code
_entity_poly.pdbx_strand_id
1 'polypeptide(L)'
;MTPDKQKQKLAGQTAIAQKVFQAVPIAEAWTVAQISQSLHRTTGARLDRHTLQGCLRALADSDLIRSTEHGSLHQRVAVSAAQSTPPKTKESTVTQPAKPATPQQAAPASAIDVLGCLAQKMRALADEVDAAALALEEEQSRTTGEAAKLKQLKALLKEIA
;
A
#
# COMPACT_ATOMS: atom_id res chain seq x y z
N MET A 1 -9.93 13.81 -14.42
CA MET A 1 -8.53 13.56 -13.97
C MET A 1 -7.59 13.71 -15.15
N THR A 2 -6.40 14.27 -14.97
CA THR A 2 -5.30 14.16 -15.94
C THR A 2 -4.56 12.83 -15.74
N PRO A 3 -3.92 12.25 -16.78
CA PRO A 3 -3.24 10.95 -16.67
C PRO A 3 -2.13 10.98 -15.61
N ASP A 4 -1.41 12.09 -15.56
CA ASP A 4 -0.30 12.28 -14.62
C ASP A 4 -0.79 12.33 -13.15
N LYS A 5 -1.88 13.07 -12.89
CA LYS A 5 -2.50 13.13 -11.55
C LYS A 5 -3.09 11.79 -11.11
N GLN A 6 -3.58 10.97 -12.04
CA GLN A 6 -3.98 9.59 -11.74
C GLN A 6 -2.76 8.72 -11.40
N LYS A 7 -1.66 8.82 -12.15
CA LYS A 7 -0.42 8.08 -11.89
C LYS A 7 0.18 8.46 -10.53
N GLN A 8 0.22 9.75 -10.19
CA GLN A 8 0.71 10.24 -8.91
C GLN A 8 -0.12 9.71 -7.73
N LYS A 9 -1.46 9.77 -7.83
CA LYS A 9 -2.35 9.17 -6.82
C LYS A 9 -2.19 7.65 -6.72
N LEU A 10 -2.05 6.95 -7.85
CA LEU A 10 -1.85 5.50 -7.88
C LEU A 10 -0.52 5.09 -7.22
N ALA A 11 0.54 5.89 -7.39
CA ALA A 11 1.84 5.67 -6.74
C ALA A 11 1.79 5.82 -5.21
N GLY A 12 0.83 6.58 -4.67
CA GLY A 12 0.58 6.69 -3.22
C GLY A 12 -0.19 5.50 -2.62
N GLN A 13 -0.77 4.63 -3.44
CA GLN A 13 -1.55 3.47 -2.97
C GLN A 13 -0.66 2.23 -2.79
N THR A 14 -1.09 1.31 -1.93
CA THR A 14 -0.37 0.04 -1.67
C THR A 14 -0.23 -0.80 -2.95
N ALA A 15 0.84 -1.60 -3.05
CA ALA A 15 1.08 -2.46 -4.22
C ALA A 15 -0.07 -3.44 -4.52
N ILE A 16 -0.83 -3.85 -3.49
CA ILE A 16 -2.04 -4.67 -3.64
C ILE A 16 -3.17 -3.83 -4.25
N ALA A 17 -3.42 -2.61 -3.74
CA ALA A 17 -4.42 -1.70 -4.31
C ALA A 17 -4.08 -1.29 -5.76
N GLN A 18 -2.79 -1.15 -6.12
CA GLN A 18 -2.37 -0.90 -7.50
C GLN A 18 -2.70 -2.09 -8.44
N LYS A 19 -2.52 -3.33 -7.97
CA LYS A 19 -2.91 -4.55 -8.71
C LYS A 19 -4.43 -4.69 -8.81
N VAL A 20 -5.16 -4.44 -7.73
CA VAL A 20 -6.63 -4.39 -7.73
C VAL A 20 -7.12 -3.36 -8.73
N PHE A 21 -6.57 -2.13 -8.72
CA PHE A 21 -6.87 -1.11 -9.72
C PHE A 21 -6.67 -1.67 -11.13
N GLN A 22 -5.52 -2.29 -11.44
CA GLN A 22 -5.28 -2.91 -12.76
C GLN A 22 -6.28 -4.02 -13.16
N ALA A 23 -6.97 -4.66 -12.21
CA ALA A 23 -7.99 -5.69 -12.48
C ALA A 23 -9.43 -5.16 -12.62
N VAL A 24 -9.72 -3.93 -12.16
CA VAL A 24 -11.05 -3.27 -12.29
C VAL A 24 -11.23 -2.76 -13.73
N PRO A 25 -12.40 -2.93 -14.38
CA PRO A 25 -12.68 -2.40 -15.73
C PRO A 25 -12.81 -0.87 -15.77
N ILE A 26 -12.68 -0.32 -16.98
CA ILE A 26 -12.91 1.10 -17.28
C ILE A 26 -14.32 1.34 -17.85
N ALA A 27 -14.83 0.41 -18.67
CA ALA A 27 -16.06 0.60 -19.45
C ALA A 27 -17.36 0.31 -18.67
N GLU A 28 -17.34 -0.68 -17.78
CA GLU A 28 -18.52 -1.20 -17.08
C GLU A 28 -18.24 -1.24 -15.56
N ALA A 29 -19.27 -1.18 -14.72
CA ALA A 29 -19.10 -1.27 -13.27
C ALA A 29 -19.24 -2.73 -12.81
N TRP A 30 -18.23 -3.27 -12.12
CA TRP A 30 -18.20 -4.67 -11.70
C TRP A 30 -18.40 -4.87 -10.21
N THR A 31 -18.99 -6.00 -9.85
CA THR A 31 -19.11 -6.44 -8.45
C THR A 31 -17.77 -6.91 -7.89
N VAL A 32 -17.62 -6.87 -6.57
CA VAL A 32 -16.42 -7.36 -5.84
C VAL A 32 -16.03 -8.79 -6.24
N ALA A 33 -17.01 -9.67 -6.50
CA ALA A 33 -16.78 -11.04 -6.95
C ALA A 33 -16.14 -11.11 -8.36
N GLN A 34 -16.63 -10.30 -9.31
CA GLN A 34 -16.08 -10.22 -10.66
C GLN A 34 -14.67 -9.65 -10.67
N ILE A 35 -14.42 -8.59 -9.86
CA ILE A 35 -13.08 -8.00 -9.69
C ILE A 35 -12.12 -9.01 -9.07
N SER A 36 -12.58 -9.81 -8.09
CA SER A 36 -11.79 -10.90 -7.52
C SER A 36 -11.40 -11.92 -8.60
N GLN A 37 -12.36 -12.43 -9.37
CA GLN A 37 -12.08 -13.42 -10.43
C GLN A 37 -11.19 -12.87 -11.55
N SER A 38 -11.34 -11.59 -11.90
CA SER A 38 -10.45 -10.86 -12.80
C SER A 38 -9.01 -10.81 -12.25
N LEU A 39 -8.83 -10.42 -10.99
CA LEU A 39 -7.52 -10.36 -10.34
C LEU A 39 -6.85 -11.74 -10.27
N HIS A 40 -7.62 -12.80 -10.00
CA HIS A 40 -7.11 -14.18 -10.04
C HIS A 40 -6.63 -14.54 -11.46
N ARG A 41 -7.32 -14.08 -12.51
CA ARG A 41 -6.94 -14.34 -13.92
C ARG A 41 -5.72 -13.54 -14.36
N THR A 42 -5.57 -12.30 -13.90
CA THR A 42 -4.49 -11.39 -14.33
C THR A 42 -3.21 -11.55 -13.51
N THR A 43 -3.31 -11.91 -12.23
CA THR A 43 -2.16 -11.95 -11.29
C THR A 43 -1.95 -13.33 -10.66
N GLY A 44 -2.87 -14.28 -10.80
CA GLY A 44 -2.81 -15.59 -10.15
C GLY A 44 -3.05 -15.58 -8.63
N ALA A 45 -3.01 -14.40 -8.01
CA ALA A 45 -3.15 -14.23 -6.57
C ALA A 45 -4.61 -14.26 -6.12
N ARG A 46 -4.88 -15.04 -5.07
CA ARG A 46 -6.16 -15.00 -4.34
C ARG A 46 -6.07 -13.96 -3.23
N LEU A 47 -6.90 -12.91 -3.29
CA LEU A 47 -7.09 -11.99 -2.17
C LEU A 47 -8.31 -12.39 -1.36
N ASP A 48 -8.22 -12.23 -0.04
CA ASP A 48 -9.37 -12.29 0.83
C ASP A 48 -10.40 -11.18 0.51
N ARG A 49 -11.69 -11.47 0.73
CA ARG A 49 -12.80 -10.57 0.43
C ARG A 49 -12.74 -9.27 1.24
N HIS A 50 -12.40 -9.34 2.52
CA HIS A 50 -12.30 -8.16 3.39
C HIS A 50 -11.13 -7.26 2.94
N THR A 51 -9.98 -7.86 2.63
CA THR A 51 -8.82 -7.15 2.08
C THR A 51 -9.14 -6.48 0.73
N LEU A 52 -9.86 -7.18 -0.16
CA LEU A 52 -10.29 -6.64 -1.45
C LEU A 52 -11.26 -5.46 -1.27
N GLN A 53 -12.25 -5.57 -0.38
CA GLN A 53 -13.17 -4.47 -0.06
C GLN A 53 -12.46 -3.26 0.55
N GLY A 54 -11.51 -3.47 1.47
CA GLY A 54 -10.68 -2.39 2.03
C GLY A 54 -9.84 -1.68 0.96
N CYS A 55 -9.24 -2.44 0.03
CA CYS A 55 -8.52 -1.87 -1.11
C CYS A 55 -9.45 -1.06 -2.04
N LEU A 56 -10.64 -1.58 -2.35
CA LEU A 56 -11.62 -0.88 -3.18
C LEU A 56 -12.13 0.40 -2.51
N ARG A 57 -12.36 0.38 -1.19
CA ARG A 57 -12.71 1.58 -0.42
C ARG A 57 -11.61 2.63 -0.48
N ALA A 58 -10.35 2.26 -0.20
CA ALA A 58 -9.23 3.20 -0.29
C ALA A 58 -8.99 3.75 -1.71
N LEU A 59 -9.32 2.99 -2.76
CA LEU A 59 -9.31 3.46 -4.16
C LEU A 59 -10.49 4.39 -4.48
N ALA A 60 -11.63 4.26 -3.80
CA ALA A 60 -12.77 5.18 -3.93
C ALA A 60 -12.51 6.48 -3.17
N ASP A 61 -12.01 6.40 -1.94
CA ASP A 61 -11.64 7.55 -1.10
C ASP A 61 -10.54 8.41 -1.75
N SER A 62 -9.65 7.80 -2.55
CA SER A 62 -8.64 8.49 -3.35
C SER A 62 -9.15 9.02 -4.70
N ASP A 63 -10.45 8.89 -5.02
CA ASP A 63 -11.10 9.32 -6.28
C ASP A 63 -10.45 8.66 -7.53
N LEU A 64 -10.04 7.40 -7.40
CA LEU A 64 -9.48 6.58 -8.50
C LEU A 64 -10.52 5.65 -9.13
N ILE A 65 -11.46 5.17 -8.32
CA ILE A 65 -12.63 4.41 -8.79
C ILE A 65 -13.90 5.10 -8.30
N ARG A 66 -14.97 5.04 -9.11
CA ARG A 66 -16.32 5.36 -8.66
C ARG A 66 -16.95 4.10 -8.12
N SER A 67 -17.56 4.20 -6.94
CA SER A 67 -18.48 3.20 -6.43
C SER A 67 -19.90 3.61 -6.80
N THR A 68 -20.56 2.83 -7.65
CA THR A 68 -21.98 2.99 -8.02
C THR A 68 -22.83 1.98 -7.23
N GLU A 69 -24.14 2.26 -7.13
CA GLU A 69 -25.14 1.43 -6.44
C GLU A 69 -24.73 0.93 -5.05
N HIS A 70 -24.89 1.80 -4.04
CA HIS A 70 -24.73 1.49 -2.62
C HIS A 70 -23.38 0.84 -2.23
N GLY A 71 -22.33 1.02 -3.05
CA GLY A 71 -20.99 0.47 -2.80
C GLY A 71 -20.79 -0.96 -3.29
N SER A 72 -21.72 -1.52 -4.07
CA SER A 72 -21.64 -2.89 -4.59
C SER A 72 -20.93 -3.00 -5.95
N LEU A 73 -20.94 -1.93 -6.74
CA LEU A 73 -20.35 -1.87 -8.08
C LEU A 73 -19.19 -0.87 -8.10
N HIS A 74 -18.09 -1.23 -8.76
CA HIS A 74 -16.91 -0.37 -8.88
C HIS A 74 -16.45 -0.26 -10.33
N GLN A 75 -16.13 0.97 -10.75
CA GLN A 75 -15.64 1.30 -12.09
C GLN A 75 -14.45 2.26 -11.97
N ARG A 76 -13.39 2.13 -12.78
CA ARG A 76 -12.31 3.13 -12.78
C ARG A 76 -12.81 4.49 -13.26
N VAL A 77 -12.29 5.57 -12.65
CA VAL A 77 -12.44 6.92 -13.20
C VAL A 77 -11.68 6.99 -14.52
N ALA A 78 -12.39 7.09 -15.64
CA ALA A 78 -11.76 7.31 -16.94
C ALA A 78 -11.02 8.66 -16.96
N VAL A 79 -9.70 8.61 -17.13
CA VAL A 79 -8.93 9.77 -17.61
C VAL A 79 -9.26 9.95 -19.07
N SER A 80 -9.98 11.03 -19.39
CA SER A 80 -10.19 11.44 -20.77
C SER A 80 -8.90 12.05 -21.30
N ALA A 81 -8.15 11.27 -22.06
CA ALA A 81 -7.63 11.77 -23.33
C ALA A 81 -8.77 11.64 -24.34
N ALA A 82 -9.10 12.70 -25.07
CA ALA A 82 -10.07 12.64 -26.17
C ALA A 82 -9.56 11.66 -27.24
N GLN A 83 -10.37 10.90 -28.00
CA GLN A 83 -11.80 10.96 -28.39
C GLN A 83 -12.33 9.48 -28.39
N SER A 84 -13.61 9.08 -28.52
CA SER A 84 -14.82 9.70 -29.10
C SER A 84 -16.11 9.20 -28.42
N THR A 85 -17.11 10.07 -28.33
CA THR A 85 -18.54 9.79 -28.09
C THR A 85 -19.24 9.34 -29.40
N PRO A 86 -20.40 8.64 -29.41
CA PRO A 86 -21.71 9.23 -29.01
C PRO A 86 -22.73 8.25 -28.37
N PRO A 87 -23.93 8.71 -27.95
CA PRO A 87 -24.38 10.09 -27.68
C PRO A 87 -24.54 10.29 -26.13
N LYS A 88 -25.27 11.26 -25.53
CA LYS A 88 -26.05 12.43 -25.99
C LYS A 88 -26.09 13.49 -24.87
N THR A 89 -26.33 14.75 -25.26
CA THR A 89 -26.98 15.85 -24.48
C THR A 89 -26.06 16.97 -23.96
N LYS A 90 -26.15 18.13 -24.64
CA LYS A 90 -26.14 19.56 -24.19
C LYS A 90 -25.19 19.99 -23.05
N GLU A 91 -24.61 21.18 -23.02
CA GLU A 91 -24.39 22.32 -23.93
C GLU A 91 -23.48 23.32 -23.15
N SER A 92 -22.87 24.30 -23.81
CA SER A 92 -22.07 25.41 -23.22
C SER A 92 -20.64 25.09 -22.74
N THR A 93 -19.65 26.01 -22.74
CA THR A 93 -19.28 27.14 -23.64
C THR A 93 -17.94 27.74 -23.14
N VAL A 94 -17.07 28.25 -24.03
CA VAL A 94 -15.95 29.22 -23.77
C VAL A 94 -14.61 28.74 -23.12
N THR A 95 -13.58 28.72 -23.97
CA THR A 95 -12.27 29.44 -23.81
C THR A 95 -11.09 28.84 -23.01
N GLN A 96 -10.08 28.38 -23.78
CA GLN A 96 -8.62 28.47 -23.52
C GLN A 96 -8.11 29.88 -23.94
N PRO A 97 -6.85 30.34 -23.65
CA PRO A 97 -5.64 29.58 -23.26
C PRO A 97 -4.74 30.22 -22.14
N ALA A 98 -3.71 29.48 -21.67
CA ALA A 98 -2.32 29.97 -21.47
C ALA A 98 -1.40 28.93 -20.74
N LYS A 99 -0.18 28.74 -21.28
CA LYS A 99 1.06 28.28 -20.58
C LYS A 99 1.82 29.54 -20.09
N PRO A 100 2.92 29.50 -19.30
CA PRO A 100 3.89 28.41 -18.99
C PRO A 100 4.01 28.15 -17.44
N ALA A 101 4.98 27.47 -16.82
CA ALA A 101 6.33 27.01 -17.19
C ALA A 101 6.77 25.73 -16.43
N THR A 102 7.86 25.11 -16.88
CA THR A 102 8.50 23.89 -16.34
C THR A 102 9.32 24.19 -15.09
N PRO A 103 9.43 23.25 -14.13
CA PRO A 103 10.78 22.84 -13.71
C PRO A 103 11.02 21.31 -13.72
N GLN A 104 12.08 20.95 -14.44
CA GLN A 104 13.03 19.86 -14.18
C GLN A 104 12.51 18.52 -13.61
N GLN A 105 12.25 17.59 -14.52
CA GLN A 105 12.08 16.17 -14.25
C GLN A 105 13.39 15.56 -13.70
N ALA A 106 13.40 15.17 -12.43
CA ALA A 106 14.44 14.31 -11.89
C ALA A 106 14.41 12.94 -12.60
N ALA A 107 15.59 12.39 -12.89
CA ALA A 107 15.71 11.13 -13.64
C ALA A 107 15.02 9.97 -12.90
N PRO A 108 14.41 8.99 -13.61
CA PRO A 108 13.89 7.80 -12.97
C PRO A 108 15.05 7.00 -12.37
N ALA A 109 14.99 6.76 -11.06
CA ALA A 109 15.94 5.86 -10.39
C ALA A 109 15.95 4.51 -11.13
N SER A 110 17.15 4.07 -11.54
CA SER A 110 17.29 2.82 -12.30
C SER A 110 16.81 1.64 -11.44
N ALA A 111 16.37 0.55 -12.06
CA ALA A 111 15.97 -0.64 -11.31
C ALA A 111 17.10 -1.18 -10.41
N ILE A 112 18.36 -0.96 -10.78
CA ILE A 112 19.56 -1.28 -10.02
C ILE A 112 19.67 -0.42 -8.75
N ASP A 113 19.32 0.86 -8.83
CA ASP A 113 19.33 1.80 -7.70
C ASP A 113 18.29 1.42 -6.64
N VAL A 114 17.08 1.04 -7.08
CA VAL A 114 16.03 0.49 -6.22
C VAL A 114 16.46 -0.80 -5.53
N LEU A 115 17.13 -1.71 -6.25
CA LEU A 115 17.69 -2.94 -5.70
C LEU A 115 18.83 -2.67 -4.70
N GLY A 116 19.70 -1.69 -4.97
CA GLY A 116 20.75 -1.26 -4.04
C GLY A 116 20.17 -0.68 -2.75
N CYS A 117 19.18 0.19 -2.85
CA CYS A 117 18.45 0.75 -1.70
C CYS A 117 17.74 -0.35 -0.87
N LEU A 118 17.17 -1.37 -1.53
CA LEU A 118 16.58 -2.51 -0.84
C LEU A 118 17.64 -3.37 -0.13
N ALA A 119 18.77 -3.67 -0.78
CA ALA A 119 19.86 -4.43 -0.19
C ALA A 119 20.47 -3.72 1.03
N GLN A 120 20.62 -2.39 0.98
CA GLN A 120 21.08 -1.59 2.11
C GLN A 120 20.10 -1.63 3.29
N LYS A 121 18.79 -1.58 3.04
CA LYS A 121 17.75 -1.75 4.08
C LYS A 121 17.75 -3.15 4.70
N MET A 122 17.94 -4.20 3.90
CA MET A 122 18.04 -5.56 4.42
C MET A 122 19.29 -5.76 5.29
N ARG A 123 20.40 -5.06 5.00
CA ARG A 123 21.59 -5.08 5.86
C ARG A 123 21.35 -4.36 7.19
N ALA A 124 20.83 -3.14 7.16
CA ALA A 124 20.51 -2.39 8.38
C ALA A 124 19.55 -3.18 9.31
N LEU A 125 18.52 -3.82 8.73
CA LEU A 125 17.60 -4.67 9.50
C LEU A 125 18.29 -5.90 10.12
N ALA A 126 19.30 -6.48 9.46
CA ALA A 126 20.07 -7.56 10.05
C ALA A 126 20.92 -7.06 11.23
N ASP A 127 21.58 -5.91 11.07
CA ASP A 127 22.36 -5.27 12.15
C ASP A 127 21.48 -4.93 13.37
N GLU A 128 20.23 -4.48 13.15
CA GLU A 128 19.22 -4.26 14.19
C GLU A 128 18.79 -5.55 14.91
N VAL A 129 18.65 -6.66 14.20
CA VAL A 129 18.29 -7.97 14.77
C VAL A 129 19.43 -8.53 15.62
N ASP A 130 20.68 -8.44 15.16
CA ASP A 130 21.85 -8.89 15.92
C ASP A 130 22.04 -8.04 17.19
N ALA A 131 21.84 -6.72 17.10
CA ALA A 131 21.86 -5.84 18.28
C ALA A 131 20.74 -6.17 19.29
N ALA A 132 19.53 -6.48 18.82
CA ALA A 132 18.42 -6.89 19.68
C ALA A 132 18.67 -8.25 20.35
N ALA A 133 19.31 -9.20 19.65
CA ALA A 133 19.67 -10.50 20.20
C ALA A 133 20.70 -10.38 21.34
N LEU A 134 21.73 -9.54 21.17
CA LEU A 134 22.72 -9.24 22.21
C LEU A 134 22.07 -8.59 23.45
N ALA A 135 21.18 -7.63 23.26
CA ALA A 135 20.46 -6.99 24.36
C ALA A 135 19.60 -8.00 25.16
N LEU A 136 18.94 -8.94 24.47
CA LEU A 136 18.12 -9.97 25.10
C LEU A 136 18.95 -10.98 25.90
N GLU A 137 20.15 -11.35 25.43
CA GLU A 137 21.08 -12.20 26.17
C GLU A 137 21.59 -11.51 27.45
N GLU A 138 21.87 -10.20 27.39
CA GLU A 138 22.25 -9.42 28.56
C GLU A 138 21.10 -9.30 29.58
N GLU A 139 19.88 -9.01 29.13
CA GLU A 139 18.69 -8.95 29.99
C GLU A 139 18.39 -10.30 30.65
N GLN A 140 18.51 -11.41 29.91
CA GLN A 140 18.35 -12.76 30.45
C GLN A 140 19.43 -13.08 31.50
N SER A 141 20.68 -12.70 31.25
CA SER A 141 21.80 -12.89 32.17
C SER A 141 21.63 -12.09 33.47
N ARG A 142 21.17 -10.84 33.37
CA ARG A 142 20.80 -10.00 34.52
C ARG A 142 19.65 -10.63 35.32
N THR A 143 18.56 -10.98 34.65
CA THR A 143 17.34 -11.55 35.26
C THR A 143 17.61 -12.87 35.97
N THR A 144 18.39 -13.76 35.37
CA THR A 144 18.77 -15.05 35.99
C THR A 144 19.68 -14.85 37.20
N GLY A 145 20.63 -13.90 37.14
CA GLY A 145 21.46 -13.52 38.27
C GLY A 145 20.68 -12.91 39.44
N GLU A 146 19.68 -12.06 39.15
CA GLU A 146 18.78 -11.51 40.17
C GLU A 146 17.87 -12.58 40.78
N ALA A 147 17.28 -13.46 39.96
CA ALA A 147 16.48 -14.59 40.43
C ALA A 147 17.29 -15.55 41.33
N ALA A 148 18.59 -15.73 41.07
CA ALA A 148 19.49 -16.49 41.94
C ALA A 148 19.69 -15.80 43.31
N LYS A 149 19.97 -14.49 43.32
CA LYS A 149 20.10 -13.69 44.56
C LYS A 149 18.80 -13.72 45.38
N LEU A 150 17.64 -13.58 44.75
CA LEU A 150 16.34 -13.65 45.43
C LEU A 150 16.09 -15.03 46.07
N LYS A 151 16.50 -16.13 45.41
CA LYS A 151 16.45 -17.48 46.00
C LYS A 151 17.38 -17.60 47.21
N GLN A 152 18.58 -17.05 47.15
CA GLN A 152 19.53 -17.05 48.27
C GLN A 152 19.00 -16.25 49.47
N LEU A 153 18.44 -15.05 49.24
CA LEU A 153 17.81 -14.25 50.31
C LEU A 153 16.61 -14.99 50.93
N LYS A 154 15.79 -15.66 50.12
CA LYS A 154 14.67 -16.49 50.62
C LYS A 154 15.16 -17.69 51.46
N ALA A 155 16.30 -18.29 51.12
CA ALA A 155 16.90 -19.36 51.91
C ALA A 155 17.37 -18.84 53.27
N LEU A 156 18.16 -17.76 53.29
CA LEU A 156 18.65 -17.12 54.53
C LEU A 156 17.51 -16.68 55.45
N LEU A 157 16.44 -16.08 54.91
CA LEU A 157 15.25 -15.72 55.67
C LEU A 157 14.54 -16.93 56.30
N LYS A 158 14.63 -18.11 55.68
CA LYS A 158 14.05 -19.36 56.20
C LYS A 158 14.94 -20.06 57.24
N GLU A 159 16.22 -19.70 57.33
CA GLU A 159 17.13 -20.22 58.36
C GLU A 159 17.07 -19.40 59.66
N ILE A 160 16.52 -18.18 59.61
CA ILE A 160 16.44 -17.24 60.75
C ILE A 160 15.01 -17.17 61.34
N ALA A 161 14.00 -17.72 60.65
CA ALA A 161 12.59 -17.72 61.04
C ALA A 161 12.05 -19.14 61.34
#